data_AF-A0A918MSS3-F1
#
_entry.id   AF-A0A918MSS3-F1
#
_cell.length_a   1.000
_cell.length_b   1.000
_cell.length_c   1.000
_cell.angle_alpha   90.00
_cell.angle_beta   90.00
_cell.angle_gamma   90.00
#
_symmetry.space_group_name_H-M   'P 1'
#
loop_
_entity.id
_entity.type
_entity.pdbx_description
1 polymer ?
#
loop_
_entity_poly.entity_id
_entity_poly.type
_entity_poly.pdbx_seq_one_letter_code
_entity_poly.pdbx_strand_id
1 'polypeptide(L)'
;MSSTSQPVLRVRITARDTETLRALLREARPDIGGGPHRADDGTCSIEAYVTGEQAEALEREGVSVTTIENATAAGLARQAEVGEGDRFAPADAVPHGLAVKA
;
A
#
# COMPACT_ATOMS: atom_id res chain seq x y z
N MET A 1 -1.58 25.39 10.71
CA MET A 1 -2.54 24.83 9.74
C MET A 1 -2.20 23.36 9.60
N SER A 2 -2.94 22.45 10.26
CA SER A 2 -2.73 21.01 10.04
C SER A 2 -3.40 20.63 8.73
N SER A 3 -2.62 20.47 7.67
CA SER A 3 -3.07 19.68 6.52
C SER A 3 -3.01 18.22 6.96
N THR A 4 -4.11 17.66 7.45
CA THR A 4 -4.22 16.20 7.60
C THR A 4 -4.09 15.60 6.22
N SER A 5 -2.92 15.04 5.92
CA SER A 5 -2.68 14.29 4.68
C SER A 5 -3.71 13.15 4.62
N GLN A 6 -4.34 12.97 3.46
CA GLN A 6 -5.31 11.88 3.29
C GLN A 6 -4.63 10.53 3.54
N PRO A 7 -5.31 9.58 4.20
CA PRO A 7 -4.73 8.26 4.43
C PRO A 7 -4.46 7.56 3.09
N VAL A 8 -3.30 6.92 3.00
CA VAL A 8 -2.93 6.06 1.89
C VAL A 8 -3.50 4.68 2.12
N LEU A 9 -4.22 4.18 1.13
CA LEU A 9 -4.79 2.85 1.07
C LEU A 9 -3.91 1.98 0.18
N ARG A 10 -3.67 0.75 0.60
CA ARG A 10 -3.20 -0.30 -0.30
C ARG A 10 -4.42 -0.99 -0.88
N VAL A 11 -4.54 -0.98 -2.20
CA VAL A 11 -5.69 -1.53 -2.91
C VAL A 11 -5.23 -2.59 -3.91
N ARG A 12 -6.11 -3.53 -4.22
CA ARG A 12 -5.99 -4.43 -5.37
C ARG A 12 -6.87 -3.90 -6.49
N ILE A 13 -6.26 -3.59 -7.62
CA ILE A 13 -6.93 -3.25 -8.86
C ILE A 13 -7.05 -4.54 -9.67
N THR A 14 -8.25 -4.90 -10.13
CA THR A 14 -8.48 -6.05 -11.00
C THR A 14 -9.15 -5.60 -12.28
N ALA A 15 -8.49 -5.79 -13.41
CA ALA A 15 -9.04 -5.54 -14.73
C ALA A 15 -9.49 -6.84 -15.40
N ARG A 16 -10.49 -6.74 -16.28
CA ARG A 16 -11.01 -7.87 -17.05
C ARG A 16 -9.96 -8.54 -17.95
N ASP A 17 -8.94 -7.80 -18.37
CA ASP A 17 -7.86 -8.28 -19.23
C ASP A 17 -6.59 -7.40 -19.10
N THR A 18 -5.48 -7.88 -19.69
CA THR A 18 -4.19 -7.18 -19.65
C THR A 18 -4.19 -5.84 -20.39
N GLU A 19 -4.99 -5.70 -21.44
CA GLU A 19 -5.04 -4.47 -22.22
C GLU A 19 -5.70 -3.35 -21.42
N THR A 20 -6.83 -3.66 -20.79
CA THR A 20 -7.58 -2.80 -19.88
C THR A 20 -6.69 -2.36 -18.72
N LEU A 21 -5.95 -3.28 -18.09
CA LEU A 21 -5.00 -2.94 -17.03
C LEU A 21 -3.91 -1.99 -17.53
N ARG A 22 -3.31 -2.27 -18.70
CA ARG A 22 -2.27 -1.40 -19.27
C ARG A 22 -2.79 -0.01 -19.61
N ALA A 23 -3.99 0.11 -20.14
CA ALA A 23 -4.61 1.39 -20.44
C ALA A 23 -4.80 2.21 -19.16
N LEU A 24 -5.38 1.61 -18.12
CA LEU A 24 -5.57 2.22 -16.80
C LEU A 24 -4.24 2.72 -16.22
N LEU A 25 -3.20 1.89 -16.22
CA LEU A 25 -1.90 2.23 -15.63
C LEU A 25 -1.20 3.37 -16.37
N ARG A 26 -1.39 3.50 -17.69
CA ARG A 26 -0.83 4.62 -18.47
C ARG A 26 -1.52 5.94 -18.18
N GLU A 27 -2.83 5.88 -17.97
CA GLU A 27 -3.69 7.04 -17.71
C GLU A 27 -3.54 7.53 -16.27
N ALA A 28 -3.83 6.67 -15.30
CA ALA A 28 -3.93 7.05 -13.88
C ALA A 28 -2.57 7.10 -13.17
N ARG A 29 -1.58 6.31 -13.64
CA ARG A 29 -0.22 6.21 -13.06
C ARG A 29 -0.18 6.12 -11.53
N PRO A 30 -0.92 5.19 -10.91
CA PRO A 30 -0.87 5.03 -9.44
C PRO A 30 0.50 4.49 -9.00
N ASP A 31 0.84 4.67 -7.72
CA ASP A 31 2.03 4.06 -7.12
C ASP A 31 1.82 2.55 -6.95
N ILE A 32 2.73 1.73 -7.49
CA ILE A 32 2.53 0.29 -7.67
C ILE A 32 3.29 -0.53 -6.64
N GLY A 33 2.58 -1.45 -5.99
CA GLY A 33 3.15 -2.50 -5.15
C GLY A 33 3.35 -3.80 -5.93
N GLY A 34 4.61 -4.15 -6.22
CA GLY A 34 4.94 -5.43 -6.85
C GLY A 34 4.60 -5.52 -8.34
N GLY A 35 4.32 -6.73 -8.83
CA GLY A 35 4.05 -7.02 -10.23
C GLY A 35 2.61 -7.49 -10.48
N PRO A 36 2.12 -7.39 -11.73
CA PRO A 36 0.78 -7.84 -12.08
C PRO A 36 0.67 -9.37 -11.99
N HIS A 37 -0.47 -9.84 -11.49
CA HIS A 37 -0.87 -11.24 -11.49
C HIS A 37 -1.94 -11.46 -12.56
N ARG A 38 -1.84 -12.55 -13.33
CA ARG A 38 -2.86 -12.94 -14.32
C ARG A 38 -3.53 -14.23 -13.86
N ALA A 39 -4.85 -14.23 -13.79
CA ALA A 39 -5.64 -15.41 -13.48
C ALA A 39 -5.98 -16.22 -14.74
N ASP A 40 -6.40 -17.47 -14.56
CA ASP A 40 -6.72 -18.40 -15.65
C ASP A 40 -7.93 -17.96 -16.48
N ASP A 41 -8.85 -17.20 -15.87
CA ASP A 41 -10.03 -16.62 -16.51
C ASP A 41 -9.69 -15.41 -17.41
N GLY A 42 -8.41 -15.01 -17.47
CA GLY A 42 -7.93 -13.90 -18.28
C GLY A 42 -7.87 -12.57 -17.54
N THR A 43 -8.43 -12.46 -16.33
CA THR A 43 -8.33 -11.23 -15.53
C THR A 43 -6.90 -10.94 -15.08
N CYS A 44 -6.60 -9.67 -14.89
CA CYS A 44 -5.29 -9.21 -14.43
C CYS A 44 -5.44 -8.29 -13.22
N SER A 45 -4.69 -8.57 -12.16
CA SER A 45 -4.68 -7.76 -10.94
C SER A 45 -3.30 -7.20 -10.62
N ILE A 46 -3.27 -6.07 -9.92
CA ILE A 46 -2.05 -5.45 -9.41
C ILE A 46 -2.38 -4.69 -8.13
N GLU A 47 -1.41 -4.53 -7.24
CA GLU A 47 -1.59 -3.74 -6.03
C GLU A 47 -1.05 -2.32 -6.22
N ALA A 48 -1.73 -1.36 -5.59
CA ALA A 48 -1.37 0.05 -5.68
C ALA A 48 -1.58 0.77 -4.35
N TYR A 49 -0.85 1.86 -4.15
CA TYR A 49 -0.96 2.77 -3.02
C TYR A 49 -1.57 4.07 -3.49
N VAL A 50 -2.75 4.39 -2.97
CA VAL A 50 -3.58 5.51 -3.46
C VAL A 50 -4.35 6.16 -2.30
N THR A 51 -4.80 7.40 -2.48
CA THR A 51 -5.80 8.00 -1.58
C THR A 51 -7.19 7.38 -1.84
N GLY A 52 -8.15 7.63 -0.95
CA GLY A 52 -9.53 7.20 -1.15
C GLY A 52 -10.15 7.74 -2.44
N GLU A 53 -9.95 9.03 -2.73
CA GLU A 53 -10.43 9.68 -3.96
C GLU A 53 -9.82 9.05 -5.22
N GLN A 54 -8.52 8.74 -5.18
CA GLN A 54 -7.85 8.05 -6.28
C GLN A 54 -8.36 6.62 -6.47
N ALA A 55 -8.67 5.90 -5.37
CA ALA A 55 -9.26 4.57 -5.45
C ALA A 55 -10.63 4.60 -6.15
N GLU A 56 -11.49 5.56 -5.81
CA GLU A 56 -12.79 5.76 -6.45
C GLU A 56 -12.62 6.10 -7.95
N ALA A 57 -11.66 6.95 -8.31
CA ALA A 57 -11.39 7.31 -9.71
C ALA A 57 -10.84 6.16 -10.57
N LEU A 58 -10.29 5.12 -9.96
CA LEU A 58 -9.82 3.93 -10.66
C LEU A 58 -10.96 2.97 -11.01
N GLU A 59 -12.06 2.97 -10.26
CA GLU A 59 -13.24 2.15 -10.55
C GLU A 59 -13.94 2.63 -11.84
N ARG A 60 -14.07 1.71 -12.81
CA ARG A 60 -14.67 1.98 -14.12
C ARG A 60 -15.06 0.68 -14.80
N GLU A 61 -15.73 0.75 -15.95
CA GLU A 61 -16.10 -0.44 -16.70
C GLU A 61 -14.88 -1.34 -16.98
N GLY A 62 -14.99 -2.62 -16.60
CA GLY A 62 -13.91 -3.59 -16.76
C GLY A 62 -12.77 -3.50 -15.73
N VAL A 63 -12.90 -2.65 -14.71
CA VAL A 63 -11.93 -2.50 -13.61
C VAL A 63 -12.65 -2.42 -12.26
N SER A 64 -12.28 -3.30 -11.33
CA SER A 64 -12.71 -3.23 -9.93
C SER A 64 -11.53 -2.89 -9.01
N VAL A 65 -11.82 -2.23 -7.90
CA VAL A 65 -10.85 -1.89 -6.86
C VAL A 65 -11.30 -2.52 -5.54
N THR A 66 -10.36 -3.11 -4.80
CA THR A 66 -10.64 -3.69 -3.48
C THR A 66 -9.58 -3.22 -2.51
N THR A 67 -10.00 -2.51 -1.45
CA THR A 67 -9.08 -2.09 -0.38
C THR A 67 -8.56 -3.30 0.37
N ILE A 68 -7.23 -3.42 0.47
CA ILE A 68 -6.54 -4.47 1.23
C ILE A 68 -6.29 -3.97 2.67
N GLU A 69 -5.71 -2.78 2.83
CA GLU A 69 -5.40 -2.19 4.14
C GLU A 69 -5.32 -0.66 4.08
N ASN A 70 -5.49 -0.01 5.24
CA ASN A 70 -5.07 1.37 5.44
C ASN A 70 -3.57 1.39 5.74
N ALA A 71 -2.75 1.64 4.72
CA ALA A 71 -1.30 1.59 4.81
C ALA A 71 -0.75 2.67 5.76
N THR A 72 -1.39 3.85 5.82
CA THR A 72 -1.02 4.89 6.79
C THR A 72 -1.19 4.42 8.23
N ALA A 73 -2.36 3.87 8.57
CA ALA A 73 -2.63 3.38 9.92
C ALA A 73 -1.71 2.20 10.29
N ALA A 74 -1.49 1.27 9.36
CA ALA A 74 -0.60 0.13 9.56
C ALA A 74 0.87 0.58 9.71
N GLY A 75 1.29 1.64 9.02
CA GLY A 75 2.61 2.24 9.17
C GLY A 75 2.80 2.89 10.55
N LEU A 76 1.83 3.70 10.98
CA LEU A 76 1.85 4.35 12.30
C LEU A 76 1.87 3.33 13.44
N ALA A 77 1.08 2.25 13.33
CA ALA A 77 1.09 1.17 14.32
C ALA A 77 2.47 0.52 14.44
N ARG A 78 3.11 0.20 13.31
CA ARG A 78 4.47 -0.36 13.30
C ARG A 78 5.53 0.60 13.82
N GLN A 79 5.38 1.89 13.55
CA GLN A 79 6.29 2.91 14.10
C GLN A 79 6.17 3.02 15.63
N ALA A 80 4.97 2.83 16.19
CA ALA A 80 4.78 2.81 17.64
C ALA A 80 5.44 1.61 18.34
N GLU A 81 5.74 0.53 17.60
CA GLU A 81 6.50 -0.63 18.12
C GLU A 81 8.01 -0.37 18.18
N VAL A 82 8.51 0.67 17.50
CA VAL A 82 9.93 1.03 17.53
C VAL A 82 10.21 1.73 18.86
N GLY A 83 11.05 1.10 19.70
CA GLY A 83 11.49 1.69 20.96
C GLY A 83 12.21 3.03 20.75
N GLU A 84 12.05 3.95 21.69
CA GLU A 84 12.52 5.35 21.56
C GLU A 84 14.04 5.53 21.52
N GLY A 85 14.83 4.51 21.88
CA GLY A 85 16.25 4.74 22.08
C GLY A 85 17.06 4.79 20.80
N ASP A 86 18.20 5.45 20.91
CA ASP A 86 19.11 5.72 19.81
C ASP A 86 20.16 4.59 19.72
N ARG A 87 20.24 3.94 18.56
CA ARG A 87 21.24 2.91 18.27
C ARG A 87 22.69 3.43 18.27
N PHE A 88 22.88 4.75 18.28
CA PHE A 88 24.17 5.43 18.35
C PHE A 88 24.43 6.07 19.73
N ALA A 89 23.52 5.89 20.69
CA ALA A 89 23.77 6.30 22.06
C ALA A 89 24.97 5.54 22.65
N PRO A 90 25.63 6.09 23.70
CA PRO A 90 26.64 5.38 24.49
C PRO A 90 26.15 3.97 24.87
N ALA A 91 27.08 3.01 24.95
CA ALA A 91 26.77 1.57 25.00
C ALA A 91 25.79 1.14 26.12
N ASP A 92 25.68 1.95 27.18
CA ASP A 92 24.78 1.81 28.32
C ASP A 92 23.32 2.26 28.06
N ALA A 93 23.04 2.84 26.89
CA ALA A 93 21.72 3.37 26.49
C ALA A 93 21.17 2.75 25.18
N VAL A 94 21.80 1.69 24.66
CA VAL A 94 21.37 1.05 23.40
C VAL A 94 20.08 0.25 23.60
N PRO A 95 19.02 0.46 22.78
CA PRO A 95 17.81 -0.34 22.84
C PRO A 95 18.09 -1.80 22.50
N HIS A 96 17.67 -2.70 23.39
CA HIS A 96 17.55 -4.11 23.06
C HIS A 96 16.12 -4.34 22.54
N GLY A 97 16.01 -4.55 21.21
CA GLY A 97 14.74 -4.99 20.62
C GLY A 97 14.26 -6.27 21.32
N LEU A 98 12.95 -6.38 21.56
CA LEU A 98 12.39 -7.42 22.43
C LEU A 98 12.67 -8.85 21.97
N ALA A 99 13.01 -9.08 20.69
CA ALA A 99 13.46 -10.34 20.09
C ALA A 99 12.95 -11.63 20.78
N VAL A 100 11.67 -11.68 21.16
CA VAL A 100 11.04 -12.89 21.65
C VAL A 100 10.64 -13.65 20.40
N LYS A 101 11.51 -14.55 19.97
CA LYS A 101 11.19 -15.54 18.95
C LYS A 101 10.45 -16.67 19.67
N ALA A 102 9.13 -16.73 19.49
CA ALA A 102 8.35 -17.91 19.84
C ALA A 102 8.67 -19.09 18.89
#